data_AF-A0A956DGY3-F1
#
_entry.id   AF-A0A956DGY3-F1
#
_cell.length_a   1.000
_cell.length_b   1.000
_cell.length_c   1.000
_cell.angle_alpha   90.00
_cell.angle_beta   90.00
_cell.angle_gamma   90.00
#
_symmetry.space_group_name_H-M   'P 1'
#
loop_
_entity.id
_entity.type
_entity.pdbx_description
1 polymer ?
#
loop_
_entity_poly.entity_id
_entity_poly.type
_entity_poly.pdbx_seq_one_letter_code
_entity_poly.pdbx_strand_id
1 'polypeptide(L)'
;MSDAAQVPEGTAGRLRLSKSNALTDLALVMPMFLGYHLGVVLLKVRNAADMVTAELTALAESHIGLYWAITLAIGGGMATVLWILGRGDTFDRRRFFYIALEGVLYAFLMRAAAFYVVGQLPLASGGVDGRVAGFIMSMGAGLYEEIVFRVALFGLGALAIRAIFGGIPKWLFTAGWAVVAACVFSGWHYVGALGDPWNTKTFVFRATCGLFLTVIYVFRGFAPAVWTHTLYDLWAMVLH
;
A
#
# COMPACT_ATOMS: atom_id res chain seq x y z
N MET A 1 18.55 -52.67 6.55
CA MET A 1 18.88 -51.74 5.46
C MET A 1 17.61 -51.54 4.63
N SER A 2 16.91 -50.44 4.86
CA SER A 2 15.79 -50.01 4.01
C SER A 2 16.12 -48.57 3.61
N ASP A 3 16.56 -48.45 2.36
CA ASP A 3 16.79 -47.17 1.70
C ASP A 3 15.42 -46.58 1.36
N ALA A 4 14.98 -45.63 2.18
CA ALA A 4 13.84 -44.78 1.83
C ALA A 4 14.37 -43.68 0.91
N ALA A 5 14.22 -43.90 -0.40
CA ALA A 5 14.49 -42.89 -1.42
C ALA A 5 13.73 -41.60 -1.10
N GLN A 6 14.47 -40.51 -0.86
CA GLN A 6 13.91 -39.16 -0.79
C GLN A 6 13.28 -38.83 -2.15
N VAL A 7 11.95 -38.75 -2.17
CA VAL A 7 11.21 -38.22 -3.30
C VAL A 7 11.63 -36.76 -3.48
N PRO A 8 12.15 -36.34 -4.64
CA PRO A 8 12.53 -34.96 -4.85
C PRO A 8 11.26 -34.11 -4.84
N GLU A 9 11.15 -33.20 -3.86
CA GLU A 9 10.07 -32.21 -3.81
C GLU A 9 10.07 -31.42 -5.13
N GLY A 10 9.09 -31.72 -5.99
CA GLY A 10 8.91 -31.04 -7.26
C GLY A 10 8.77 -29.53 -7.05
N THR A 11 9.41 -28.77 -7.93
CA THR A 11 9.43 -27.30 -8.02
C THR A 11 8.04 -26.65 -7.94
N ALA A 12 6.96 -27.41 -8.16
CA ALA A 12 5.58 -27.00 -8.01
C ALA A 12 5.13 -26.78 -6.54
N GLY A 13 5.75 -27.43 -5.56
CA GLY A 13 5.40 -27.31 -4.13
C GLY A 13 5.90 -26.03 -3.46
N ARG A 14 6.78 -25.27 -4.14
CA ARG A 14 7.42 -24.05 -3.61
C ARG A 14 6.70 -22.75 -4.02
N LEU A 15 5.61 -22.85 -4.78
CA LEU A 15 4.66 -21.78 -5.06
C LEU A 15 3.66 -21.59 -3.88
N ARG A 16 4.10 -21.83 -2.64
CA ARG A 16 3.34 -21.44 -1.45
C ARG A 16 3.20 -19.92 -1.46
N LEU A 17 2.03 -19.42 -1.04
CA LEU A 17 1.69 -18.02 -0.72
C LEU A 17 2.66 -17.42 0.30
N SER A 18 3.91 -17.25 -0.11
CA SER A 18 5.06 -16.88 0.71
C SER A 18 5.22 -15.37 0.66
N LYS A 19 5.46 -14.73 1.81
CA LYS A 19 5.59 -13.26 1.92
C LYS A 19 6.50 -12.67 0.85
N SER A 20 6.08 -11.60 0.20
CA SER A 20 6.92 -10.85 -0.73
C SER A 20 8.28 -10.54 -0.09
N ASN A 21 9.32 -10.55 -0.92
CA ASN A 21 10.69 -10.24 -0.48
C ASN A 21 11.10 -8.87 -0.99
N ALA A 22 12.15 -8.31 -0.43
CA ALA A 22 12.49 -6.91 -0.65
C ALA A 22 12.86 -6.60 -2.12
N LEU A 23 13.51 -7.54 -2.83
CA LEU A 23 13.79 -7.37 -4.26
C LEU A 23 12.53 -7.41 -5.13
N THR A 24 11.57 -8.26 -4.78
CA THR A 24 10.27 -8.31 -5.48
C THR A 24 9.47 -7.05 -5.18
N ASP A 25 9.50 -6.57 -3.93
CA ASP A 25 8.87 -5.31 -3.53
C ASP A 25 9.46 -4.13 -4.28
N LEU A 26 10.78 -4.06 -4.40
CA LEU A 26 11.47 -3.05 -5.19
C LEU A 26 11.00 -3.04 -6.65
N ALA A 27 10.99 -4.21 -7.28
CA ALA A 27 10.60 -4.34 -8.69
C ALA A 27 9.13 -3.96 -8.93
N LEU A 28 8.25 -4.20 -7.96
CA LEU A 28 6.81 -3.94 -8.06
C LEU A 28 6.42 -2.51 -7.70
N VAL A 29 7.15 -1.88 -6.78
CA VAL A 29 6.81 -0.56 -6.24
C VAL A 29 7.51 0.58 -6.98
N MET A 30 8.75 0.38 -7.44
CA MET A 30 9.49 1.44 -8.16
C MET A 30 8.79 1.92 -9.44
N PRO A 31 8.18 1.05 -10.28
CA PRO A 31 7.42 1.52 -11.43
C PRO A 31 6.23 2.40 -11.05
N MET A 32 5.54 2.09 -9.95
CA MET A 32 4.43 2.91 -9.43
C MET A 32 4.93 4.27 -8.96
N PHE A 33 6.04 4.30 -8.21
CA PHE A 33 6.69 5.53 -7.78
C PHE A 33 7.03 6.44 -8.98
N LEU A 34 7.72 5.88 -9.99
CA LEU A 34 8.11 6.63 -11.18
C LEU A 34 6.89 7.08 -11.98
N GLY A 35 5.91 6.20 -12.18
CA GLY A 35 4.67 6.51 -12.91
C GLY A 35 3.88 7.64 -12.25
N TYR A 36 3.77 7.62 -10.92
CA TYR A 36 3.14 8.68 -10.14
C TYR A 36 3.86 10.03 -10.31
N HIS A 37 5.18 10.07 -10.09
CA HIS A 37 5.94 11.33 -10.17
C HIS A 37 6.03 11.89 -11.59
N LEU A 38 6.09 11.04 -12.62
CA LEU A 38 5.94 11.45 -14.01
C LEU A 38 4.55 12.04 -14.26
N GLY A 39 3.50 11.41 -13.73
CA GLY A 39 2.13 11.89 -13.81
C GLY A 39 1.93 13.27 -13.17
N VAL A 40 2.50 13.48 -11.97
CA VAL A 40 2.47 14.78 -11.28
C VAL A 40 3.11 15.88 -12.12
N VAL A 41 4.28 15.62 -12.72
CA VAL A 41 4.99 16.62 -13.55
C VAL A 41 4.28 16.87 -14.88
N LEU A 42 3.82 15.83 -15.56
CA LEU A 42 3.28 15.94 -16.92
C LEU A 42 1.83 16.45 -16.93
N LEU A 43 1.02 16.04 -15.97
CA LEU A 43 -0.42 16.29 -15.97
C LEU A 43 -0.89 17.22 -14.86
N LYS A 44 0.01 17.64 -13.96
CA LYS A 44 -0.31 18.52 -12.81
C LYS A 44 -1.47 17.99 -11.95
N VAL A 45 -1.61 16.66 -11.90
CA VAL A 45 -2.70 15.99 -11.18
C VAL A 45 -2.44 16.09 -9.68
N ARG A 46 -3.44 16.57 -8.93
CA ARG A 46 -3.38 16.70 -7.47
C ARG A 46 -3.96 15.46 -6.80
N ASN A 47 -3.27 14.93 -5.79
CA ASN A 47 -3.87 13.93 -4.91
C ASN A 47 -4.74 14.54 -3.82
N ALA A 48 -6.05 14.34 -3.94
CA ALA A 48 -7.05 14.82 -2.99
C ALA A 48 -6.86 14.24 -1.58
N ALA A 49 -6.23 13.06 -1.44
CA ALA A 49 -6.00 12.43 -0.14
C ALA A 49 -4.70 12.88 0.56
N ASP A 50 -3.90 13.76 -0.06
CA ASP A 50 -2.52 13.93 0.40
C ASP A 50 -2.08 15.41 0.47
N MET A 51 -1.93 15.89 1.71
CA MET A 51 -1.30 17.17 2.03
C MET A 51 0.12 17.27 1.46
N VAL A 52 0.83 16.14 1.31
CA VAL A 52 2.18 16.09 0.75
C VAL A 52 2.15 16.32 -0.77
N THR A 53 1.11 15.85 -1.48
CA THR A 53 1.04 16.04 -2.94
C THR A 53 0.77 17.49 -3.32
N ALA A 54 0.02 18.25 -2.50
CA ALA A 54 -0.21 19.67 -2.74
C ALA A 54 1.11 20.45 -2.71
N GLU A 55 1.93 20.21 -1.69
CA GLU A 55 3.26 20.83 -1.56
C GLU A 55 4.23 20.35 -2.65
N LEU A 56 4.22 19.05 -2.98
CA LEU A 56 5.03 18.50 -4.07
C LEU A 56 4.63 19.08 -5.43
N THR A 57 3.34 19.33 -5.67
CA THR A 57 2.84 19.95 -6.90
C THR A 57 3.25 21.42 -6.96
N ALA A 58 3.06 22.17 -5.86
CA ALA A 58 3.51 23.57 -5.78
C ALA A 58 5.02 23.69 -5.97
N LEU A 59 5.79 22.73 -5.45
CA LEU A 59 7.23 22.65 -5.66
C LEU A 59 7.59 22.28 -7.11
N ALA A 60 6.87 21.35 -7.73
CA ALA A 60 7.09 20.99 -9.13
C ALA A 60 6.83 22.19 -10.06
N GLU A 61 5.82 23.01 -9.76
CA GLU A 61 5.48 24.20 -10.54
C GLU A 61 6.47 25.35 -10.34
N SER A 62 6.94 25.55 -9.11
CA SER A 62 7.85 26.65 -8.78
C SER A 62 9.33 26.34 -9.00
N HIS A 63 9.77 25.10 -8.75
CA HIS A 63 11.16 24.67 -8.74
C HIS A 63 11.32 23.21 -9.19
N ILE A 64 11.09 22.93 -10.48
CA ILE A 64 11.14 21.58 -11.05
C ILE A 64 12.46 20.83 -10.78
N GLY A 65 13.59 21.53 -10.73
CA GLY A 65 14.89 20.92 -10.40
C GLY A 65 14.96 20.41 -8.96
N LEU A 66 14.44 21.18 -7.99
CA LEU A 66 14.39 20.78 -6.59
C LEU A 66 13.38 19.64 -6.39
N TYR A 67 12.24 19.68 -7.08
CA TYR A 67 11.28 18.57 -7.10
C TYR A 67 11.94 17.27 -7.56
N TRP A 68 12.67 17.28 -8.68
CA TRP A 68 13.36 16.09 -9.17
C TRP A 68 14.48 15.65 -8.24
N ALA A 69 15.23 16.57 -7.64
CA ALA A 69 16.27 16.24 -6.67
C ALA A 69 15.69 15.49 -5.45
N ILE A 70 14.59 15.99 -4.87
CA ILE A 70 13.90 15.34 -3.75
C ILE A 70 13.31 13.99 -4.17
N THR A 71 12.64 13.94 -5.33
CA THR A 71 12.04 12.71 -5.87
C THR A 71 13.11 11.62 -6.08
N LEU A 72 14.26 11.98 -6.67
CA LEU A 72 15.37 11.06 -6.87
C LEU A 72 16.01 10.65 -5.54
N ALA A 73 16.09 11.54 -4.55
CA ALA A 73 16.58 11.20 -3.21
C ALA A 73 15.67 10.20 -2.49
N ILE A 74 14.34 10.43 -2.53
CA ILE A 74 13.35 9.51 -1.94
C ILE A 74 13.38 8.16 -2.66
N GLY A 75 13.29 8.16 -3.99
CA GLY A 75 13.30 6.96 -4.81
C GLY A 75 14.60 6.17 -4.67
N GLY A 76 15.74 6.86 -4.68
CA GLY A 76 17.07 6.26 -4.46
C GLY A 76 17.23 5.70 -3.05
N GLY A 77 16.74 6.41 -2.03
CA GLY A 77 16.72 5.94 -0.64
C GLY A 77 15.89 4.68 -0.46
N MET A 78 14.65 4.69 -0.96
CA MET A 78 13.77 3.51 -0.96
C MET A 78 14.41 2.33 -1.70
N ALA A 79 14.97 2.59 -2.89
CA ALA A 79 15.65 1.56 -3.66
C ALA A 79 16.85 0.96 -2.93
N THR A 80 17.65 1.81 -2.28
CA THR A 80 18.81 1.39 -1.49
C THR A 80 18.39 0.54 -0.30
N VAL A 81 17.38 0.95 0.46
CA VAL A 81 16.88 0.19 1.61
C VAL A 81 16.40 -1.20 1.17
N LEU A 82 15.56 -1.27 0.13
CA LEU A 82 15.03 -2.54 -0.37
C LEU A 82 16.12 -3.42 -0.98
N TRP A 83 17.10 -2.83 -1.66
CA TRP A 83 18.25 -3.57 -2.19
C TRP A 83 19.10 -4.16 -1.06
N ILE A 84 19.38 -3.40 0.01
CA ILE A 84 20.13 -3.88 1.18
C ILE A 84 19.36 -5.02 1.88
N LEU A 85 18.06 -4.85 2.10
CA LEU A 85 17.20 -5.88 2.71
C LEU A 85 17.07 -7.13 1.85
N GLY A 86 17.19 -6.97 0.53
CA GLY A 86 17.10 -8.06 -0.44
C GLY A 86 18.44 -8.76 -0.74
N ARG A 87 19.52 -8.43 -0.04
CA ARG A 87 20.82 -9.10 -0.26
C ARG A 87 20.72 -10.57 0.13
N GLY A 88 20.82 -11.44 -0.86
CA GLY A 88 20.67 -12.90 -0.71
C GLY A 88 19.33 -13.44 -1.19
N ASP A 89 18.36 -12.57 -1.49
CA ASP A 89 17.15 -12.98 -2.22
C ASP A 89 17.45 -13.16 -3.70
N THR A 90 16.78 -14.12 -4.32
CA THR A 90 16.74 -14.26 -5.78
C THR A 90 15.46 -13.63 -6.31
N PHE A 91 15.56 -12.79 -7.35
CA PHE A 91 14.39 -12.29 -8.05
C PHE A 91 13.68 -13.43 -8.79
N ASP A 92 12.41 -13.66 -8.46
CA ASP A 92 11.57 -14.65 -9.14
C ASP A 92 10.50 -13.94 -9.96
N ARG A 93 10.64 -14.02 -11.29
CA ARG A 93 9.71 -13.42 -12.25
C ARG A 93 8.28 -13.97 -12.12
N ARG A 94 8.11 -15.25 -11.77
CA ARG A 94 6.77 -15.82 -11.56
C ARG A 94 6.12 -15.15 -10.36
N ARG A 95 6.86 -15.03 -9.26
CA ARG A 95 6.40 -14.39 -8.03
C ARG A 95 5.98 -12.93 -8.25
N PHE A 96 6.75 -12.18 -9.04
CA PHE A 96 6.40 -10.83 -9.46
C PHE A 96 4.99 -10.77 -10.07
N PHE A 97 4.70 -11.61 -11.06
CA PHE A 97 3.39 -11.64 -11.72
C PHE A 97 2.27 -12.11 -10.79
N TYR A 98 2.53 -13.12 -9.96
CA TYR A 98 1.53 -13.63 -9.02
C TYR A 98 1.14 -12.61 -7.96
N ILE A 99 2.09 -11.81 -7.45
CA ILE A 99 1.76 -10.74 -6.49
C ILE A 99 0.89 -9.67 -7.14
N ALA A 100 1.21 -9.24 -8.36
CA ALA A 100 0.38 -8.28 -9.09
C ALA A 100 -1.05 -8.80 -9.31
N LEU A 101 -1.20 -10.09 -9.68
CA LEU A 101 -2.50 -10.72 -9.87
C LEU A 101 -3.25 -10.96 -8.54
N GLU A 102 -2.53 -11.34 -7.48
CA GLU A 102 -3.07 -11.48 -6.13
C GLU A 102 -3.66 -10.16 -5.62
N GLY A 103 -3.04 -9.03 -5.97
CA GLY A 103 -3.56 -7.70 -5.68
C GLY A 103 -4.99 -7.49 -6.20
N VAL A 104 -5.31 -8.01 -7.40
CA VAL A 104 -6.66 -7.93 -7.98
C VAL A 104 -7.66 -8.70 -7.12
N LEU A 105 -7.36 -9.96 -6.80
CA LEU A 105 -8.22 -10.79 -5.95
C LEU A 105 -8.45 -10.13 -4.58
N TYR A 106 -7.39 -9.62 -3.96
CA TYR A 106 -7.49 -8.93 -2.68
C TYR A 106 -8.28 -7.63 -2.77
N ALA A 107 -8.21 -6.88 -3.87
CA ALA A 107 -9.03 -5.68 -4.04
C ALA A 107 -10.52 -6.02 -4.06
N PHE A 108 -10.91 -7.10 -4.76
CA PHE A 108 -12.28 -7.61 -4.74
C PHE A 108 -12.71 -8.08 -3.35
N LEU A 109 -11.88 -8.87 -2.67
CA LEU A 109 -12.18 -9.38 -1.34
C LEU A 109 -12.28 -8.25 -0.30
N MET A 110 -11.40 -7.24 -0.39
CA MET A 110 -11.45 -6.06 0.47
C MET A 110 -12.76 -5.30 0.28
N ARG A 111 -13.16 -5.04 -0.97
CA ARG A 111 -14.44 -4.38 -1.25
C ARG A 111 -15.63 -5.21 -0.77
N ALA A 112 -15.60 -6.52 -0.96
CA ALA A 112 -16.65 -7.42 -0.47
C ALA A 112 -16.73 -7.40 1.07
N ALA A 113 -15.59 -7.42 1.77
CA ALA A 113 -15.54 -7.31 3.23
C ALA A 113 -16.12 -5.98 3.72
N ALA A 114 -15.70 -4.86 3.11
CA ALA A 114 -16.20 -3.55 3.47
C ALA A 114 -17.70 -3.37 3.15
N PHE A 115 -18.17 -3.96 2.06
CA PHE A 115 -19.60 -4.04 1.72
C PHE A 115 -20.38 -4.85 2.73
N TYR A 116 -19.86 -5.99 3.19
CA TYR A 116 -20.51 -6.80 4.21
C TYR A 116 -20.69 -6.04 5.53
N VAL A 117 -19.71 -5.20 5.90
CA VAL A 117 -19.74 -4.44 7.16
C VAL A 117 -20.67 -3.21 7.09
N VAL A 118 -20.66 -2.47 5.98
CA VAL A 118 -21.32 -1.14 5.90
C VAL A 118 -22.52 -1.12 4.93
N GLY A 119 -22.68 -2.15 4.10
CA GLY A 119 -23.65 -2.19 3.02
C GLY A 119 -23.22 -1.38 1.79
N GLN A 120 -24.18 -0.80 1.08
CA GLN A 120 -23.90 0.07 -0.07
C GLN A 120 -23.43 1.45 0.39
N LEU A 121 -22.30 1.88 -0.18
CA LEU A 121 -21.93 3.28 -0.22
C LEU A 121 -22.31 3.84 -1.60
N PRO A 122 -22.91 5.03 -1.68
CA PRO A 122 -22.96 5.78 -2.93
C PRO A 122 -21.54 5.87 -3.48
N LEU A 123 -21.37 5.57 -4.76
CA LEU A 123 -20.12 5.89 -5.45
C LEU A 123 -20.02 7.41 -5.46
N ALA A 124 -19.26 7.96 -4.51
CA ALA A 124 -18.77 9.31 -4.67
C ALA A 124 -17.79 9.24 -5.83
N SER A 125 -18.12 9.90 -6.94
CA SER A 125 -17.15 10.20 -7.97
C SER A 125 -16.04 10.99 -7.29
N GLY A 126 -14.92 10.34 -6.97
CA GLY A 126 -13.73 11.04 -6.51
C GLY A 126 -13.48 12.14 -7.53
N GLY A 127 -13.41 13.40 -7.08
CA GLY A 127 -13.41 14.61 -7.92
C GLY A 127 -12.15 14.78 -8.76
N VAL A 128 -11.72 13.71 -9.41
CA VAL A 128 -10.56 13.61 -10.27
C VAL A 128 -11.08 13.63 -11.71
N ASP A 129 -10.88 14.77 -12.37
CA ASP A 129 -11.28 14.94 -13.77
C ASP A 129 -10.43 14.03 -14.67
N GLY A 130 -11.03 12.93 -15.13
CA GLY A 130 -10.49 12.08 -16.17
C GLY A 130 -9.77 10.82 -15.69
N ARG A 131 -9.90 9.76 -16.51
CA ARG A 131 -9.37 8.41 -16.25
C ARG A 131 -7.86 8.38 -16.01
N VAL A 132 -7.11 9.24 -16.70
CA VAL A 132 -5.64 9.29 -16.58
C VAL A 132 -5.22 9.85 -15.23
N ALA A 133 -5.90 10.91 -14.78
CA ALA A 133 -5.67 11.48 -13.47
C ALA A 133 -6.02 10.44 -12.38
N GLY A 134 -7.18 9.77 -12.49
CA GLY A 134 -7.56 8.69 -11.56
C GLY A 134 -6.52 7.57 -11.49
N PHE A 135 -5.92 7.16 -12.62
CA PHE A 135 -4.87 6.15 -12.64
C PHE A 135 -3.59 6.59 -11.90
N ILE A 136 -3.12 7.81 -12.12
CA ILE A 136 -1.93 8.37 -11.45
C ILE A 136 -2.17 8.44 -9.94
N MET A 137 -3.35 8.92 -9.58
CA MET A 137 -3.82 9.06 -8.22
C MET A 137 -3.81 7.75 -7.44
N SER A 138 -4.35 6.68 -8.05
CA SER A 138 -4.35 5.35 -7.45
C SER A 138 -2.93 4.83 -7.18
N MET A 139 -1.96 5.10 -8.07
CA MET A 139 -0.56 4.72 -7.84
C MET A 139 0.05 5.48 -6.66
N GLY A 140 -0.24 6.77 -6.54
CA GLY A 140 0.25 7.61 -5.45
C GLY A 140 -0.34 7.18 -4.10
N ALA A 141 -1.66 7.06 -4.02
CA ALA A 141 -2.37 6.64 -2.81
C ALA A 141 -1.90 5.26 -2.35
N GLY A 142 -1.89 4.28 -3.25
CA GLY A 142 -1.46 2.92 -2.94
C GLY A 142 0.00 2.82 -2.49
N LEU A 143 0.89 3.70 -2.93
CA LEU A 143 2.27 3.71 -2.46
C LEU A 143 2.44 4.48 -1.14
N TYR A 144 2.09 5.77 -1.14
CA TYR A 144 2.41 6.67 -0.05
C TYR A 144 1.61 6.35 1.22
N GLU A 145 0.33 6.03 1.08
CA GLU A 145 -0.48 5.66 2.24
C GLU A 145 0.02 4.35 2.87
N GLU A 146 0.44 3.37 2.07
CA GLU A 146 1.01 2.13 2.62
C GLU A 146 2.35 2.37 3.34
N ILE A 147 3.20 3.27 2.84
CA ILE A 147 4.42 3.68 3.56
C ILE A 147 4.06 4.29 4.91
N VAL A 148 3.14 5.25 4.92
CA VAL A 148 2.77 5.98 6.15
C VAL A 148 2.09 5.06 7.15
N PHE A 149 1.07 4.31 6.73
CA PHE A 149 0.22 3.57 7.67
C PHE A 149 0.76 2.18 7.99
N ARG A 150 1.40 1.48 7.04
CA ARG A 150 1.83 0.08 7.25
C ARG A 150 3.29 0.01 7.67
N VAL A 151 4.17 0.75 7.00
CA VAL A 151 5.60 0.75 7.37
C VAL A 151 5.83 1.63 8.60
N ALA A 152 5.44 2.90 8.58
CA ALA A 152 5.72 3.82 9.67
C ALA A 152 4.80 3.61 10.88
N LEU A 153 3.49 3.83 10.75
CA LEU A 153 2.57 3.74 11.88
C LEU A 153 2.45 2.31 12.43
N PHE A 154 2.12 1.34 11.58
CA PHE A 154 1.94 -0.03 12.03
C PHE A 154 3.29 -0.70 12.38
N GLY A 155 4.26 -0.71 11.46
CA GLY A 155 5.55 -1.37 11.65
C GLY A 155 6.44 -0.70 12.70
N LEU A 156 6.92 0.51 12.42
CA LEU A 156 7.83 1.24 13.32
C LEU A 156 7.14 1.67 14.62
N GLY A 157 5.87 2.10 14.55
CA GLY A 157 5.08 2.44 15.72
C GLY A 157 4.87 1.25 16.66
N ALA A 158 4.60 0.04 16.14
CA ALA A 158 4.53 -1.16 16.97
C ALA A 158 5.85 -1.45 17.68
N LEU A 159 6.99 -1.26 17.00
CA LEU A 159 8.31 -1.47 17.59
C LEU A 159 8.55 -0.50 18.74
N ALA A 160 8.29 0.79 18.52
CA ALA A 160 8.47 1.84 19.54
C ALA A 160 7.57 1.62 20.76
N ILE A 161 6.28 1.36 20.54
CA ILE A 161 5.32 1.17 21.64
C ILE A 161 5.67 -0.09 22.44
N ARG A 162 6.04 -1.19 21.80
CA ARG A 162 6.43 -2.41 22.53
C ARG A 162 7.74 -2.27 23.29
N ALA A 163 8.65 -1.40 22.84
CA ALA A 163 9.87 -1.11 23.56
C ALA A 163 9.60 -0.36 24.87
N ILE A 164 8.53 0.43 24.93
CA ILE A 164 8.13 1.21 26.11
C ILE A 164 7.16 0.42 27.01
N PHE A 165 6.16 -0.23 26.41
CA PHE A 165 5.06 -0.91 27.09
C PHE A 165 5.17 -2.42 26.85
N GLY A 166 6.00 -3.09 27.65
CA GLY A 166 6.12 -4.55 27.66
C GLY A 166 4.92 -5.25 28.33
N GLY A 167 4.89 -6.59 28.26
CA GLY A 167 3.97 -7.42 29.06
C GLY A 167 2.69 -7.91 28.38
N ILE A 168 2.32 -7.37 27.22
CA ILE A 168 1.17 -7.87 26.42
C ILE A 168 1.64 -8.99 25.47
N PRO A 169 0.91 -10.13 25.36
CA PRO A 169 1.20 -11.16 24.37
C PRO A 169 1.29 -10.58 22.95
N LYS A 170 2.33 -10.96 22.19
CA LYS A 170 2.63 -10.37 20.88
C LYS A 170 1.43 -10.36 19.94
N TRP A 171 0.68 -11.47 19.85
CA TRP A 171 -0.46 -11.58 18.95
C TRP A 171 -1.59 -10.62 19.33
N LEU A 172 -1.85 -10.45 20.63
CA LEU A 172 -2.90 -9.58 21.14
C LEU A 172 -2.53 -8.11 20.90
N PHE A 173 -1.27 -7.75 21.18
CA PHE A 173 -0.76 -6.42 20.86
C PHE A 173 -0.86 -6.12 19.36
N THR A 174 -0.40 -7.04 18.51
CA THR A 174 -0.44 -6.86 17.04
C THR A 174 -1.86 -6.71 16.53
N ALA A 175 -2.81 -7.50 17.03
CA ALA A 175 -4.23 -7.39 16.64
C ALA A 175 -4.84 -6.05 17.08
N GLY A 176 -4.62 -5.64 18.33
CA GLY A 176 -5.10 -4.36 18.84
C GLY A 176 -4.49 -3.17 18.09
N TRP A 177 -3.18 -3.21 17.83
CA TRP A 177 -2.48 -2.16 17.08
C TRP A 177 -2.93 -2.08 15.63
N ALA A 178 -3.27 -3.22 14.99
CA ALA A 178 -3.83 -3.23 13.64
C ALA A 178 -5.17 -2.48 13.57
N VAL A 179 -6.03 -2.65 14.58
CA VAL A 179 -7.32 -1.92 14.66
C VAL A 179 -7.07 -0.42 14.86
N VAL A 180 -6.15 -0.04 15.75
CA VAL A 180 -5.79 1.37 15.97
C VAL A 180 -5.25 1.99 14.68
N ALA A 181 -4.29 1.34 14.02
CA ALA A 181 -3.72 1.84 12.77
C ALA A 181 -4.79 1.98 11.66
N ALA A 182 -5.73 1.04 11.57
CA ALA A 182 -6.84 1.11 10.63
C ALA A 182 -7.82 2.26 10.93
N CYS A 183 -8.10 2.54 12.21
CA CYS A 183 -8.90 3.71 12.61
C CYS A 183 -8.19 5.03 12.33
N VAL A 184 -6.86 5.10 12.54
CA VAL A 184 -6.06 6.29 12.21
C VAL A 184 -6.01 6.51 10.70
N PHE A 185 -5.81 5.45 9.90
CA PHE A 185 -5.92 5.47 8.44
C PHE A 185 -7.27 6.06 8.00
N SER A 186 -8.38 5.55 8.55
CA SER A 186 -9.71 6.08 8.24
C SER A 186 -9.89 7.53 8.67
N GLY A 187 -9.42 7.88 9.86
CA GLY A 187 -9.49 9.23 10.42
C GLY A 187 -8.75 10.26 9.58
N TRP A 188 -7.64 9.88 8.95
CA TRP A 188 -6.84 10.76 8.08
C TRP A 188 -7.66 11.38 6.93
N HIS A 189 -8.65 10.66 6.41
CA HIS A 189 -9.52 11.16 5.33
C HIS A 189 -10.52 12.25 5.75
N TYR A 190 -10.58 12.61 7.03
CA TYR A 190 -11.46 13.68 7.55
C TYR A 190 -10.68 14.91 8.02
N VAL A 191 -9.36 14.95 7.79
CA VAL A 191 -8.46 16.00 8.29
C VAL A 191 -7.82 16.75 7.12
N GLY A 192 -7.54 18.04 7.32
CA GLY A 192 -6.87 18.89 6.34
C GLY A 192 -7.83 19.57 5.36
N ALA A 193 -7.29 20.41 4.49
CA ALA A 193 -8.08 21.23 3.56
C ALA A 193 -8.89 20.43 2.52
N LEU A 194 -8.51 19.17 2.29
CA LEU A 194 -9.14 18.25 1.33
C LEU A 194 -9.88 17.10 2.03
N GLY A 195 -10.03 17.15 3.36
CA GLY A 195 -10.74 16.11 4.11
C GLY A 195 -12.23 16.07 3.80
N ASP A 196 -12.79 14.86 3.77
CA ASP A 196 -14.23 14.65 3.61
C ASP A 196 -15.00 15.21 4.82
N PRO A 197 -16.27 15.64 4.64
CA PRO A 197 -17.17 15.84 5.76
C PRO A 197 -17.33 14.55 6.58
N TRP A 198 -17.39 14.68 7.91
CA TRP A 198 -17.52 13.52 8.79
C TRP A 198 -18.74 12.67 8.44
N ASN A 199 -18.51 11.36 8.24
CA ASN A 199 -19.56 10.39 8.00
C ASN A 199 -19.15 9.01 8.55
N THR A 200 -19.96 8.49 9.46
CA THR A 200 -19.68 7.21 10.15
C THR A 200 -19.61 6.02 9.19
N LYS A 201 -20.43 5.98 8.14
CA LYS A 201 -20.42 4.86 7.18
C LYS A 201 -19.11 4.83 6.40
N THR A 202 -18.69 5.95 5.84
CA THR A 202 -17.41 6.03 5.11
C THR A 202 -16.22 5.83 6.06
N PHE A 203 -16.34 6.21 7.34
CA PHE A 203 -15.30 5.97 8.35
C PHE A 203 -15.15 4.47 8.62
N VAL A 204 -16.25 3.75 8.90
CA VAL A 204 -16.21 2.31 9.15
C VAL A 204 -15.77 1.55 7.89
N PHE A 205 -16.18 2.01 6.71
CA PHE A 205 -15.76 1.43 5.44
C PHE A 205 -14.24 1.52 5.27
N ARG A 206 -13.67 2.72 5.40
CA ARG A 206 -12.23 2.96 5.27
C ARG A 206 -11.43 2.25 6.36
N ALA A 207 -11.96 2.18 7.58
CA ALA A 207 -11.34 1.42 8.67
C ALA A 207 -11.31 -0.09 8.35
N THR A 208 -12.37 -0.63 7.74
CA THR A 208 -12.42 -2.03 7.31
C THR A 208 -11.37 -2.30 6.23
N CYS A 209 -11.28 -1.44 5.20
CA CYS A 209 -10.23 -1.52 4.19
C CYS A 209 -8.83 -1.39 4.81
N GLY A 210 -8.64 -0.46 5.73
CA GLY A 210 -7.40 -0.22 6.46
C GLY A 210 -6.91 -1.46 7.21
N LEU A 211 -7.83 -2.13 7.91
CA LEU A 211 -7.56 -3.37 8.63
C LEU A 211 -7.24 -4.52 7.65
N PHE A 212 -7.99 -4.63 6.56
CA PHE A 212 -7.76 -5.65 5.53
C PHE A 212 -6.37 -5.53 4.91
N LEU A 213 -5.97 -4.31 4.54
CA LEU A 213 -4.62 -4.00 4.04
C LEU A 213 -3.55 -4.29 5.09
N THR A 214 -3.82 -4.05 6.37
CA THR A 214 -2.89 -4.41 7.46
C THR A 214 -2.72 -5.94 7.57
N VAL A 215 -3.80 -6.70 7.40
CA VAL A 215 -3.75 -8.17 7.34
C VAL A 215 -2.88 -8.62 6.16
N ILE A 216 -3.10 -8.07 4.95
CA ILE A 216 -2.26 -8.35 3.79
C ILE A 216 -0.79 -8.03 4.09
N TYR A 217 -0.50 -6.84 4.64
CA TYR A 217 0.85 -6.44 4.99
C TYR A 217 1.52 -7.44 5.96
N VAL A 218 0.81 -7.85 7.00
CA VAL A 218 1.33 -8.79 8.01
C VAL A 218 1.62 -10.18 7.41
N PHE A 219 0.76 -10.70 6.53
CA PHE A 219 0.86 -12.08 6.02
C PHE A 219 1.55 -12.22 4.66
N ARG A 220 1.52 -11.17 3.84
CA ARG A 220 1.98 -11.18 2.45
C ARG A 220 3.08 -10.17 2.18
N GLY A 221 3.23 -9.12 2.99
CA GLY A 221 4.31 -8.14 2.85
C GLY A 221 3.86 -6.83 2.19
N PHE A 222 4.83 -5.98 1.85
CA PHE A 222 4.57 -4.59 1.46
C PHE A 222 3.98 -4.47 0.05
N ALA A 223 4.60 -5.07 -0.98
CA ALA A 223 4.08 -4.92 -2.34
C ALA A 223 2.66 -5.48 -2.55
N PRO A 224 2.26 -6.63 -1.97
CA PRO A 224 0.87 -7.07 -2.04
C PRO A 224 -0.13 -6.02 -1.51
N ALA A 225 0.18 -5.36 -0.39
CA ALA A 225 -0.68 -4.31 0.17
C ALA A 225 -0.76 -3.09 -0.77
N VAL A 226 0.38 -2.61 -1.28
CA VAL A 226 0.47 -1.51 -2.26
C VAL A 226 -0.33 -1.80 -3.53
N TRP A 227 -0.20 -3.01 -4.07
CA TRP A 227 -0.92 -3.42 -5.28
C TRP A 227 -2.42 -3.57 -5.03
N THR A 228 -2.82 -4.17 -3.92
CA THR A 228 -4.24 -4.26 -3.54
C THR A 228 -4.87 -2.87 -3.43
N HIS A 229 -4.19 -1.94 -2.76
CA HIS A 229 -4.68 -0.59 -2.58
C HIS A 229 -4.77 0.14 -3.92
N THR A 230 -3.68 0.16 -4.70
CA THR A 230 -3.66 0.79 -6.03
C THR A 230 -4.75 0.25 -6.95
N LEU A 231 -4.96 -1.08 -6.98
CA LEU A 231 -5.96 -1.70 -7.84
C LEU A 231 -7.39 -1.45 -7.36
N TYR A 232 -7.61 -1.38 -6.05
CA TYR A 232 -8.90 -1.00 -5.50
C TYR A 232 -9.26 0.44 -5.89
N ASP A 233 -8.32 1.37 -5.72
CA ASP A 233 -8.53 2.76 -6.11
C ASP A 233 -8.72 2.91 -7.61
N LEU A 234 -7.98 2.15 -8.42
CA LEU A 234 -8.15 2.17 -9.86
C LEU A 234 -9.55 1.73 -10.26
N TRP A 235 -10.05 0.67 -9.63
CA TRP A 235 -11.44 0.24 -9.82
C TRP A 235 -12.41 1.35 -9.40
N ALA A 236 -12.21 1.92 -8.21
CA ALA A 236 -13.09 2.92 -7.62
C ALA A 236 -13.02 4.32 -8.25
N MET A 237 -11.95 4.65 -9.01
CA MET A 237 -11.72 5.99 -9.59
C MET A 237 -11.72 6.01 -11.13
N VAL A 238 -11.55 4.86 -11.79
CA VAL A 238 -11.42 4.81 -13.27
C VAL A 238 -12.42 3.90 -13.94
N LEU A 239 -12.80 2.79 -13.31
CA LEU A 239 -13.58 1.71 -13.93
C LEU A 239 -15.03 1.60 -13.40
N HIS A 240 -15.48 2.57 -12.60
CA HIS A 240 -16.78 2.60 -11.96
C HIS A 240 -17.84 3.35 -12.78
#